data_AF-A0A257IRX4-F1
#
_entry.id   AF-A0A257IRX4-F1
#
_cell.length_a   1.000
_cell.length_b   1.000
_cell.length_c   1.000
_cell.angle_alpha   90.00
_cell.angle_beta   90.00
_cell.angle_gamma   90.00
#
_symmetry.space_group_name_H-M   'P 1'
#
loop_
_entity.id
_entity.type
_entity.pdbx_description
1 polymer ?
#
loop_
_entity_poly.entity_id
_entity_poly.type
_entity_poly.pdbx_seq_one_letter_code
_entity_poly.pdbx_strand_id
1 'polypeptide(L)'
;MPKPALVTQTAARRLPRLALLLLCAAYVLPGLFARDPWRGADLSAFGQMLAMAEGRAPWLQPMLGGVATEGALLPHWVGAVAILLGQGWLDPALAARLPFALLLVLTLVAVWYATFHLACTEA
;
A
#
# COMPACT_ATOMS: atom_id res chain seq x y z
N MET A 1 22.90 5.10 39.51
CA MET A 1 21.56 5.13 38.88
C MET A 1 21.67 6.01 37.63
N PRO A 2 21.37 5.53 36.43
CA PRO A 2 21.43 6.36 35.24
C PRO A 2 20.37 7.46 35.39
N LYS A 3 20.79 8.72 35.32
CA LYS A 3 19.86 9.87 35.38
C LYS A 3 19.04 9.86 34.08
N PRO A 4 17.70 9.84 34.15
CA PRO A 4 16.88 9.99 32.96
C PRO A 4 17.20 11.35 32.34
N ALA A 5 17.37 11.39 31.03
CA ALA A 5 17.65 12.63 30.33
C ALA A 5 16.50 13.61 30.59
N LEU A 6 16.79 14.69 31.31
CA LEU A 6 15.85 15.79 31.56
C LEU A 6 15.65 16.55 30.23
N VAL A 7 14.76 16.01 29.41
CA VAL A 7 14.32 16.65 28.18
C VAL A 7 13.29 17.71 28.54
N THR A 8 13.51 18.95 28.09
CA THR A 8 12.61 20.08 28.36
C THR A 8 11.24 19.85 27.71
N GLN A 9 10.14 20.27 28.35
CA GLN A 9 8.77 20.11 27.81
C GLN A 9 8.62 20.67 26.37
N THR A 10 9.47 21.64 26.00
CA THR A 10 9.54 22.24 24.67
C THR A 10 10.09 21.28 23.60
N ALA A 11 10.98 20.36 23.96
CA ALA A 11 11.47 19.30 23.07
C ALA A 11 10.50 18.11 22.98
N ALA A 12 9.59 17.96 23.97
CA ALA A 12 8.47 17.03 23.96
C ALA A 12 7.19 17.62 23.33
N ARG A 13 7.31 18.61 22.45
CA ARG A 13 6.15 19.15 21.73
C ARG A 13 5.65 18.08 20.77
N ARG A 14 4.41 17.60 20.98
CA ARG A 14 3.78 16.58 20.12
C ARG A 14 3.95 17.01 18.66
N LEU A 15 4.70 16.21 17.90
CA LEU A 15 4.82 16.38 16.46
C LEU A 15 3.40 16.52 15.89
N PRO A 16 3.10 17.60 15.14
CA PRO A 16 1.78 17.82 14.59
C PRO A 16 1.46 16.62 13.69
N ARG A 17 0.46 15.83 14.10
CA ARG A 17 0.03 14.59 13.42
C ARG A 17 -0.22 14.82 11.92
N LEU A 18 -0.66 16.03 11.59
CA LEU A 18 -0.84 16.54 10.23
C LEU A 18 0.45 16.56 9.41
N ALA A 19 1.60 16.94 9.98
CA ALA A 19 2.87 16.94 9.24
C ALA A 19 3.31 15.52 8.89
N LEU A 20 3.06 14.56 9.78
CA LEU A 20 3.27 13.14 9.49
C LEU A 20 2.31 12.66 8.39
N LEU A 21 1.01 12.92 8.52
CA LEU A 21 0.02 12.55 7.49
C LEU A 21 0.33 13.19 6.13
N LEU A 22 0.79 14.44 6.11
CA LEU A 22 1.22 15.13 4.89
C LEU A 22 2.49 14.52 4.32
N LEU A 23 3.44 14.08 5.15
CA LEU A 23 4.61 13.33 4.69
C LEU A 23 4.20 11.96 4.13
N CYS A 24 3.27 11.26 4.78
CA CYS A 24 2.69 10.01 4.29
C CYS A 24 2.02 10.24 2.93
N ALA A 25 1.16 11.26 2.84
CA ALA A 25 0.49 11.63 1.61
C ALA A 25 1.50 12.01 0.52
N ALA A 26 2.51 12.81 0.84
CA ALA A 26 3.58 13.21 -0.07
C ALA A 26 4.45 12.03 -0.51
N TYR A 27 4.51 10.93 0.26
CA TYR A 27 5.21 9.71 -0.14
C TYR A 27 4.34 8.80 -1.02
N VAL A 28 3.05 8.68 -0.69
CA VAL A 28 2.11 7.82 -1.42
C VAL A 28 1.67 8.44 -2.74
N LEU A 29 1.39 9.74 -2.79
CA LEU A 29 0.85 10.44 -3.96
C LEU A 29 1.77 10.33 -5.19
N PRO A 30 3.09 10.57 -5.11
CA PRO A 30 3.98 10.36 -6.25
C PRO A 30 4.10 8.87 -6.60
N GLY A 31 4.07 7.98 -5.62
CA GLY A 31 4.07 6.53 -5.87
C GLY A 31 2.85 6.06 -6.67
N LEU A 32 1.69 6.68 -6.44
CA LEU A 32 0.43 6.37 -7.09
C LEU A 32 0.31 6.97 -8.50
N PHE A 33 0.72 8.24 -8.65
CA PHE A 33 0.51 9.04 -9.87
C PHE A 33 1.75 9.20 -10.75
N ALA A 34 2.97 9.18 -10.20
CA ALA A 34 4.21 9.45 -10.95
C ALA A 34 4.91 8.19 -11.48
N ARG A 35 4.40 6.99 -11.15
CA ARG A 35 4.78 5.76 -11.86
C ARG A 35 3.83 5.54 -13.03
N ASP A 36 4.18 6.01 -14.22
CA ASP A 36 3.56 5.45 -15.41
C ASP A 36 3.87 3.94 -15.50
N PRO A 37 2.87 3.06 -15.74
CA PRO A 37 3.02 1.61 -15.71
C PRO A 37 3.87 1.03 -16.88
N TRP A 38 4.62 1.85 -17.61
CA TRP A 38 5.28 1.45 -18.86
C TRP A 38 6.54 0.59 -18.71
N ARG A 39 6.93 0.15 -17.50
CA ARG A 39 8.08 -0.77 -17.30
C ARG A 39 7.62 -2.20 -17.00
N GLY A 40 7.61 -3.02 -18.05
CA GLY A 40 7.71 -4.49 -18.09
C GLY A 40 6.97 -5.27 -17.01
N ALA A 41 7.56 -5.40 -15.81
CA ALA A 41 7.03 -6.19 -14.71
C ALA A 41 5.70 -5.64 -14.16
N ASP A 42 5.51 -4.31 -14.14
CA ASP A 42 4.25 -3.71 -13.69
C ASP A 42 3.12 -3.97 -14.69
N LEU A 43 3.45 -4.06 -15.99
CA LEU A 43 2.48 -4.33 -17.05
C LEU A 43 2.05 -5.80 -17.08
N SER A 44 2.98 -6.75 -16.88
CA SER A 44 2.62 -8.17 -16.82
C SER A 44 1.78 -8.49 -15.58
N ALA A 45 2.13 -7.94 -14.41
CA ALA A 45 1.35 -8.10 -13.19
C ALA A 45 -0.06 -7.48 -13.32
N PHE A 46 -0.15 -6.26 -13.86
CA PHE A 46 -1.45 -5.64 -14.14
C PHE A 46 -2.29 -6.45 -15.13
N GLY A 47 -1.68 -6.92 -16.23
CA GLY A 47 -2.35 -7.75 -17.21
C GLY A 47 -2.92 -9.04 -16.62
N GLN A 48 -2.22 -9.66 -15.66
CA GLN A 48 -2.72 -10.83 -14.92
C GLN A 48 -3.90 -10.47 -14.03
N MET A 49 -3.81 -9.37 -13.25
CA MET A 49 -4.90 -8.91 -12.41
C MET A 49 -6.16 -8.60 -13.23
N LEU A 50 -6.00 -7.99 -14.40
CA LEU A 50 -7.09 -7.68 -15.31
C LEU A 50 -7.68 -8.95 -15.95
N ALA A 51 -6.84 -9.89 -16.39
CA ALA A 51 -7.32 -11.17 -16.92
C ALA A 51 -8.10 -11.97 -15.87
N MET A 52 -7.69 -11.91 -14.60
CA MET A 52 -8.43 -12.51 -13.49
C MET A 52 -9.75 -11.79 -13.21
N ALA A 53 -9.76 -10.45 -13.21
CA ALA A 53 -10.96 -9.65 -13.02
C ALA A 53 -12.01 -9.88 -14.13
N GLU A 54 -11.57 -10.03 -15.37
CA GLU A 54 -12.45 -10.30 -16.52
C GLU A 54 -12.84 -11.78 -16.65
N GLY A 55 -12.34 -12.66 -15.78
CA GLY A 55 -12.62 -14.11 -15.82
C GLY A 55 -11.89 -14.87 -16.94
N ARG A 56 -10.91 -14.24 -17.61
CA ARG A 56 -10.06 -14.85 -18.65
C ARG A 56 -8.95 -15.74 -18.08
N ALA A 57 -8.61 -15.57 -16.80
CA ALA A 57 -7.60 -16.38 -16.11
C ALA A 57 -8.16 -16.98 -14.81
N PRO A 58 -7.86 -18.26 -14.49
CA PRO A 58 -8.30 -18.88 -13.26
C PRO A 58 -7.59 -18.29 -12.04
N TRP A 59 -8.31 -18.16 -10.92
CA TRP A 59 -7.81 -17.51 -9.70
C TRP A 59 -6.65 -18.25 -9.02
N LEU A 60 -6.62 -19.57 -9.14
CA LEU A 60 -5.60 -20.45 -8.56
C LEU A 60 -4.34 -20.57 -9.42
N GLN A 61 -4.39 -20.11 -10.67
CA GLN A 61 -3.27 -20.21 -11.59
C GLN A 61 -3.23 -18.93 -12.43
N PRO A 62 -2.51 -17.88 -11.99
CA PRO A 62 -2.43 -16.65 -12.75
C PRO A 62 -1.76 -16.91 -14.11
N MET A 63 -2.50 -16.63 -15.18
CA MET A 63 -2.06 -16.81 -16.56
C MET A 63 -2.16 -15.49 -17.30
N LEU A 64 -1.21 -15.23 -18.20
CA LEU A 64 -1.26 -14.10 -19.11
C LEU A 64 -1.04 -14.59 -20.54
N GLY A 65 -2.02 -14.33 -21.43
CA GLY A 65 -1.95 -14.78 -22.82
C GLY A 65 -1.80 -16.30 -22.99
N GLY A 66 -2.33 -17.10 -22.06
CA GLY A 66 -2.22 -18.56 -22.08
C GLY A 66 -0.91 -19.13 -21.51
N VAL A 67 0.01 -18.28 -21.04
CA VAL A 67 1.23 -18.71 -20.34
C VAL A 67 1.00 -18.64 -18.83
N ALA A 68 1.24 -19.74 -18.14
CA ALA A 68 1.23 -19.78 -16.68
C ALA A 68 2.37 -18.92 -16.13
N THR A 69 2.06 -18.13 -15.11
CA THR A 69 3.03 -17.22 -14.52
C THR A 69 3.20 -17.54 -13.04
N GLU A 70 4.43 -17.51 -12.53
CA GLU A 70 4.72 -17.76 -11.11
C GLU A 70 4.52 -16.50 -10.26
N GLY A 71 3.47 -15.73 -10.55
CA GLY A 71 3.11 -14.55 -9.77
C GLY A 71 2.57 -14.94 -8.39
N ALA A 72 2.92 -14.18 -7.35
CA ALA A 72 2.38 -14.38 -6.00
C ALA A 72 0.85 -14.20 -5.99
N LEU A 73 0.06 -15.21 -5.63
CA LEU A 73 -1.40 -15.17 -5.79
C LEU A 73 -2.09 -14.04 -5.01
N LEU A 74 -1.65 -13.79 -3.77
CA LEU A 74 -2.34 -12.90 -2.85
C LEU A 74 -2.33 -11.43 -3.31
N PRO A 75 -1.19 -10.83 -3.74
CA PRO A 75 -1.18 -9.53 -4.40
C PRO A 75 -2.10 -9.45 -5.63
N HIS A 76 -2.14 -10.50 -6.45
CA HIS A 76 -2.95 -10.52 -7.67
C HIS A 76 -4.45 -10.62 -7.35
N TRP A 77 -4.86 -11.34 -6.30
CA TRP A 77 -6.24 -11.37 -5.83
C TRP A 77 -6.68 -10.00 -5.33
N VAL A 78 -5.85 -9.35 -4.53
CA VAL A 78 -6.13 -8.01 -4.01
C VAL A 78 -6.27 -7.01 -5.17
N GLY A 79 -5.38 -7.08 -6.16
CA GLY A 79 -5.47 -6.26 -7.37
C GLY A 79 -6.71 -6.55 -8.22
N ALA A 80 -7.01 -7.83 -8.48
CA ALA A 80 -8.16 -8.25 -9.28
C ALA A 80 -9.50 -7.86 -8.64
N VAL A 81 -9.64 -8.04 -7.32
CA VAL A 81 -10.83 -7.60 -6.57
C VAL A 81 -10.96 -6.08 -6.60
N ALA A 82 -9.86 -5.34 -6.46
CA ALA A 82 -9.90 -3.88 -6.56
C ALA A 82 -10.32 -3.40 -7.96
N ILE A 83 -9.85 -4.04 -9.02
CA ILE A 83 -10.29 -3.78 -10.40
C ILE A 83 -11.78 -4.09 -10.56
N LEU A 84 -12.25 -5.23 -10.03
CA LEU A 84 -13.68 -5.62 -10.06
C LEU A 84 -14.58 -4.61 -9.33
N LEU A 85 -14.14 -4.09 -8.19
CA LEU A 85 -14.88 -3.08 -7.42
C LEU A 85 -14.84 -1.69 -8.08
N GLY A 86 -13.75 -1.36 -8.77
CA GLY A 86 -13.59 -0.11 -9.50
C GLY A 86 -14.18 -0.12 -10.91
N GLN A 87 -14.65 -1.28 -11.39
CA GLN A 87 -15.12 -1.44 -12.76
C GLN A 87 -16.29 -0.48 -13.05
N GLY A 88 -16.17 0.28 -14.14
CA GLY A 88 -17.19 1.21 -14.60
C GLY A 88 -16.98 2.66 -14.17
N TRP A 89 -16.39 2.94 -13.00
CA TRP A 89 -16.25 4.32 -12.49
C TRP A 89 -14.80 4.75 -12.23
N LEU A 90 -13.84 3.82 -12.25
CA LEU A 90 -12.44 4.09 -11.98
C LEU A 90 -11.54 3.46 -13.06
N ASP A 91 -10.42 4.12 -13.38
CA ASP A 91 -9.39 3.54 -14.26
C ASP A 91 -8.85 2.25 -13.63
N PRO A 92 -8.83 1.11 -14.36
CA PRO A 92 -8.32 -0.16 -13.86
C PRO A 92 -6.89 -0.08 -13.31
N ALA A 93 -6.02 0.73 -13.91
CA ALA A 93 -4.64 0.90 -13.45
C ALA A 93 -4.59 1.61 -12.09
N LEU A 94 -5.48 2.58 -11.87
CA LEU A 94 -5.61 3.26 -10.59
C LEU A 94 -6.25 2.34 -9.54
N ALA A 95 -7.28 1.60 -9.94
CA ALA A 95 -7.98 0.63 -9.08
C ALA A 95 -7.02 -0.42 -8.52
N ALA A 96 -6.13 -0.98 -9.36
CA ALA A 96 -5.14 -1.96 -8.93
C ALA A 96 -4.13 -1.42 -7.90
N ARG A 97 -3.85 -0.10 -7.90
CA ARG A 97 -2.84 0.52 -7.02
C ARG A 97 -3.40 0.96 -5.66
N LEU A 98 -4.69 1.30 -5.61
CA LEU A 98 -5.38 1.71 -4.38
C LEU A 98 -5.18 0.76 -3.18
N PRO A 99 -5.35 -0.57 -3.29
CA PRO A 99 -5.21 -1.44 -2.14
C PRO A 99 -3.78 -1.47 -1.59
N PHE A 100 -2.77 -1.38 -2.45
CA PHE A 100 -1.36 -1.33 -2.04
C PHE A 100 -1.03 -0.01 -1.34
N ALA A 101 -1.58 1.10 -1.83
CA ALA A 101 -1.46 2.39 -1.16
C ALA A 101 -2.12 2.37 0.23
N LEU A 102 -3.30 1.73 0.35
CA LEU A 102 -3.99 1.58 1.63
C LEU A 102 -3.22 0.70 2.61
N LEU A 103 -2.60 -0.39 2.15
CA LEU A 103 -1.72 -1.24 2.96
C LEU A 103 -0.50 -0.46 3.49
N LEU A 104 0.09 0.40 2.66
CA LEU A 104 1.21 1.25 3.08
C LEU A 104 0.78 2.25 4.16
N VAL A 105 -0.38 2.89 3.98
CA VAL A 105 -0.95 3.80 4.99
C VAL A 105 -1.22 3.05 6.29
N LEU A 106 -1.83 1.86 6.22
CA LEU A 106 -2.14 1.04 7.38
C LEU A 106 -0.87 0.62 8.13
N THR A 107 0.19 0.24 7.40
CA THR A 107 1.49 -0.08 7.98
C THR A 107 2.06 1.12 8.75
N LEU A 108 1.99 2.31 8.16
CA LEU A 108 2.53 3.53 8.76
C LEU A 108 1.75 3.94 10.02
N VAL A 109 0.42 3.82 9.97
CA VAL A 109 -0.47 4.01 11.12
C VAL A 109 -0.18 2.97 12.20
N ALA A 110 -0.02 1.69 11.86
CA ALA A 110 0.27 0.63 12.81
C ALA A 110 1.61 0.83 13.52
N VAL A 111 2.67 1.22 12.78
CA VAL A 111 3.99 1.54 13.36
C VAL A 111 3.88 2.72 14.32
N TRP A 112 3.12 3.75 13.97
CA TRP A 112 2.86 4.89 14.85
C TRP A 112 2.13 4.47 16.13
N TYR A 113 1.05 3.70 16.02
CA TYR A 113 0.31 3.22 17.19
C TYR A 113 1.16 2.29 18.06
N ALA A 114 1.94 1.40 17.47
CA ALA A 114 2.82 0.50 18.20
C ALA A 114 3.90 1.27 18.98
N THR A 115 4.55 2.24 18.35
CA THR A 115 5.55 3.09 19.02
C THR A 115 4.92 3.99 20.09
N PHE A 116 3.72 4.51 19.86
CA PHE A 116 2.96 5.27 20.85
C PHE A 116 2.57 4.40 22.06
N HIS A 117 2.04 3.20 21.82
CA HIS A 117 1.69 2.27 22.89
C HIS A 117 2.92 1.84 23.69
N LEU A 118 4.04 1.54 23.03
CA LEU A 118 5.31 1.22 23.70
C LEU A 118 5.84 2.37 24.56
N ALA A 119 5.69 3.62 24.10
CA ALA A 119 6.10 4.80 24.87
C ALA A 119 5.16 5.09 26.05
N CYS A 120 3.90 4.66 25.98
CA CYS A 120 2.92 4.81 27.06
C CYS A 120 2.87 3.60 28.02
N THR A 121 3.36 2.43 27.63
CA THR A 121 3.57 1.31 28.55
C THR A 121 4.75 1.64 29.45
N GLU A 122 4.44 2.04 30.68
CA GLU A 122 5.41 2.20 31.77
C GLU A 122 6.15 0.88 31.99
N ALA A 123 7.48 0.94 31.95
CA ALA A 123 8.38 -0.10 32.44
C ALA A 123 8.90 0.31 33.83
#